data_AF-A0A2A4I2P3-F1
#
_entry.id   AF-A0A2A4I2P3-F1
#
_cell.length_a   1.000
_cell.length_b   1.000
_cell.length_c   1.000
_cell.angle_alpha   90.00
_cell.angle_beta   90.00
_cell.angle_gamma   90.00
#
_symmetry.space_group_name_H-M   'P 1'
#
loop_
_entity.id
_entity.type
_entity.pdbx_description
1 polymer ?
#
loop_
_entity_poly.entity_id
_entity_poly.type
_entity_poly.pdbx_seq_one_letter_code
_entity_poly.pdbx_strand_id
1 'polypeptide(L)'
;MTMRAAILLAGMQATAPAVPAAPSIDGLPLGVLPAQDLPARGCAAYLFSTGQTRALAVVATADPGSLRLMLDGRVTDLPRTGAEGNATLGLTPAATYAAGGVTATLTLTIEQRATLTAGAAVPIATLRLDRAGQDSIAMPLAGLLGCRT
;
A
#
# COMPACT_ATOMS: atom_id res chain seq x y z
N MET A 1 2.55 73.25 17.49
CA MET A 1 2.36 72.22 18.53
C MET A 1 1.21 71.34 18.10
N THR A 2 1.48 70.23 17.41
CA THR A 2 0.47 69.19 17.15
C THR A 2 1.20 67.88 16.82
N MET A 3 1.26 67.03 17.84
CA MET A 3 1.84 65.70 17.85
C MET A 3 0.75 64.71 17.40
N ARG A 4 1.02 63.84 16.43
CA ARG A 4 0.14 62.70 16.11
C ARG A 4 0.95 61.42 16.02
N ALA A 5 0.53 60.49 16.86
CA ALA A 5 1.16 59.23 17.20
C ALA A 5 1.22 58.25 16.02
N ALA A 6 2.37 57.61 15.85
CA ALA A 6 2.54 56.47 14.97
C ALA A 6 2.10 55.20 15.71
N ILE A 7 1.08 54.52 15.17
CA ILE A 7 0.58 53.24 15.68
C ILE A 7 1.43 52.12 15.04
N LEU A 8 2.19 51.40 15.87
CA LEU A 8 2.93 50.20 15.50
C LEU A 8 1.96 49.01 15.41
N LEU A 9 1.68 48.54 14.20
CA LEU A 9 1.00 47.25 13.98
C LEU A 9 2.00 46.11 14.19
N ALA A 10 1.90 45.43 15.33
CA ALA A 10 2.60 44.17 15.57
C ALA A 10 1.90 43.04 14.79
N GLY A 11 2.56 42.50 13.77
CA GLY A 11 2.08 41.35 13.02
C GLY A 11 2.18 40.06 13.82
N MET A 12 1.04 39.49 14.22
CA MET A 12 0.97 38.10 14.69
C MET A 12 1.12 37.17 13.48
N GLN A 13 2.31 36.61 13.30
CA GLN A 13 2.52 35.50 12.38
C GLN A 13 1.97 34.23 13.03
N ALA A 14 0.77 33.81 12.61
CA ALA A 14 0.20 32.54 13.02
C ALA A 14 1.03 31.40 12.41
N THR A 15 1.86 30.75 13.22
CA THR A 15 2.49 29.49 12.87
C THR A 15 1.40 28.43 12.72
N ALA A 16 1.08 28.07 11.47
CA ALA A 16 0.16 26.97 11.20
C ALA A 16 0.71 25.68 11.84
N PRO A 17 -0.12 24.90 12.55
CA PRO A 17 0.31 23.63 13.12
C PRO A 17 0.77 22.69 12.00
N ALA A 18 1.97 22.13 12.14
CA ALA A 18 2.49 21.14 11.21
C ALA A 18 1.57 19.91 11.23
N VAL A 19 0.98 19.58 10.08
CA VAL A 19 0.22 18.34 9.92
C VAL A 19 1.20 17.17 10.13
N PRO A 20 0.93 16.22 11.03
CA PRO A 20 1.79 15.06 11.21
C PRO A 20 1.99 14.35 9.87
N ALA A 21 3.25 14.03 9.54
CA ALA A 21 3.54 13.20 8.37
C ALA A 21 2.77 11.88 8.51
N ALA A 22 2.08 11.47 7.44
CA ALA A 22 1.40 10.18 7.42
C ALA A 22 2.42 9.07 7.73
N PRO A 23 2.05 8.06 8.53
CA PRO A 23 2.99 6.98 8.89
C PRO A 23 3.48 6.29 7.62
N SER A 24 4.79 6.30 7.42
CA SER A 24 5.48 5.65 6.31
C SER A 24 5.98 4.26 6.70
N ILE A 25 6.05 3.34 5.73
CA ILE A 25 6.61 2.00 5.93
C ILE A 25 8.11 2.04 5.68
N ASP A 26 8.90 1.86 6.74
CA ASP A 26 10.37 1.76 6.67
C ASP A 26 11.04 2.96 5.95
N GLY A 27 10.43 4.15 6.02
CA GLY A 27 10.90 5.37 5.34
C GLY A 27 10.54 5.46 3.85
N LEU A 28 9.86 4.47 3.29
CA LEU A 28 9.36 4.48 1.92
C LEU A 28 8.08 5.31 1.80
N PRO A 29 7.76 5.88 0.62
CA PRO A 29 6.58 6.70 0.42
C PRO A 29 5.29 5.85 0.25
N LEU A 30 5.12 4.85 1.11
CA LEU A 30 3.92 4.03 1.27
C LEU A 30 3.41 4.16 2.70
N GLY A 31 2.10 4.24 2.83
CA GLY A 31 1.44 4.23 4.12
C GLY A 31 1.07 2.81 4.59
N VAL A 32 0.82 2.69 5.89
CA VAL A 32 0.25 1.49 6.52
C VAL A 32 -1.24 1.36 6.22
N LEU A 33 -1.66 0.25 5.59
CA LEU A 33 -3.08 -0.05 5.46
C LEU A 33 -3.69 -0.35 6.85
N PRO A 34 -4.91 0.11 7.14
CA PRO A 34 -5.65 -0.37 8.30
C PRO A 34 -5.97 -1.86 8.14
N ALA A 35 -6.41 -2.51 9.22
CA ALA A 35 -6.88 -3.90 9.15
C ALA A 35 -7.91 -4.08 8.02
N GLN A 36 -7.80 -5.19 7.29
CA GLN A 36 -8.64 -5.49 6.14
C GLN A 36 -9.42 -6.79 6.40
N ASP A 37 -10.71 -6.77 6.07
CA ASP A 37 -11.55 -7.97 6.12
C ASP A 37 -11.30 -8.89 4.94
N LEU A 38 -11.62 -10.18 5.12
CA LEU A 38 -11.68 -11.13 4.00
C LEU A 38 -12.70 -10.68 2.95
N PRO A 39 -12.42 -10.88 1.65
CA PRO A 39 -13.40 -10.58 0.61
C PRO A 39 -14.66 -11.42 0.82
N ALA A 40 -15.82 -10.92 0.37
CA ALA A 40 -17.10 -11.61 0.50
C ALA A 40 -17.06 -13.01 -0.14
N ARG A 41 -16.33 -13.15 -1.26
CA ARG A 41 -16.03 -14.39 -1.96
C ARG A 41 -14.65 -14.28 -2.62
N GLY A 42 -14.06 -15.42 -2.94
CA GLY A 42 -12.74 -15.49 -3.56
C GLY A 42 -11.60 -15.34 -2.55
N CYS A 43 -10.40 -15.11 -3.05
CA CYS A 43 -9.18 -15.05 -2.25
C CYS A 43 -8.52 -13.67 -2.30
N ALA A 44 -7.80 -13.32 -1.24
CA ALA A 44 -6.92 -12.17 -1.21
C ALA A 44 -5.61 -12.47 -0.48
N ALA A 45 -4.52 -11.89 -0.96
CA ALA A 45 -3.22 -11.89 -0.30
C ALA A 45 -3.08 -10.64 0.57
N TYR A 46 -2.73 -10.82 1.83
CA TYR A 46 -2.49 -9.77 2.82
C TYR A 46 -1.00 -9.74 3.10
N LEU A 47 -0.32 -8.70 2.62
CA LEU A 47 1.13 -8.67 2.55
C LEU A 47 1.69 -7.56 3.41
N PHE A 48 2.57 -7.94 4.32
CA PHE A 48 3.20 -7.10 5.31
C PHE A 48 4.64 -6.81 4.91
N SER A 49 5.15 -5.63 5.26
CA SER A 49 6.58 -5.34 5.13
C SER A 49 7.40 -6.32 5.97
N THR A 50 8.56 -6.72 5.47
CA THR A 50 9.49 -7.56 6.23
C THR A 50 10.57 -6.74 6.94
N GLY A 51 10.48 -5.41 6.86
CA GLY A 51 11.40 -4.47 7.51
C GLY A 51 11.08 -4.23 8.98
N GLN A 52 11.37 -3.02 9.46
CA GLN A 52 11.25 -2.66 10.88
C GLN A 52 9.81 -2.49 11.31
N THR A 53 8.98 -1.88 10.47
CA THR A 53 7.58 -1.55 10.75
C THR A 53 6.66 -2.77 10.80
N ARG A 54 6.98 -3.83 10.02
CA ARG A 54 6.16 -5.05 9.89
C ARG A 54 4.69 -4.77 9.61
N ALA A 55 4.44 -3.73 8.81
CA ALA A 55 3.12 -3.14 8.60
C ALA A 55 2.40 -3.78 7.42
N LEU A 56 1.06 -3.83 7.46
CA LEU A 56 0.26 -4.24 6.30
C LEU A 56 0.45 -3.21 5.19
N ALA A 57 1.15 -3.61 4.13
CA ALA A 57 1.55 -2.71 3.06
C ALA A 57 0.55 -2.75 1.90
N VAL A 58 0.15 -3.96 1.49
CA VAL A 58 -0.76 -4.16 0.36
C VAL A 58 -1.73 -5.32 0.60
N VAL A 59 -2.90 -5.24 -0.03
CA VAL A 59 -3.82 -6.37 -0.20
C VAL A 59 -4.09 -6.59 -1.68
N ALA A 60 -3.89 -7.81 -2.18
CA ALA A 60 -4.15 -8.16 -3.57
C ALA A 60 -5.32 -9.14 -3.68
N THR A 61 -6.39 -8.79 -4.40
CA THR A 61 -7.56 -9.66 -4.60
C THR A 61 -7.42 -10.53 -5.85
N ALA A 62 -7.97 -11.75 -5.80
CA ALA A 62 -8.00 -12.68 -6.91
C ALA A 62 -8.97 -12.25 -8.02
N ASP A 63 -10.23 -11.94 -7.65
CA ASP A 63 -11.30 -11.58 -8.59
C ASP A 63 -12.34 -10.63 -7.92
N PRO A 64 -12.59 -9.43 -8.48
CA PRO A 64 -11.84 -8.81 -9.56
C PRO A 64 -10.40 -8.53 -9.11
N GLY A 65 -9.44 -8.67 -10.02
CA GLY A 65 -8.03 -8.47 -9.71
C GLY A 65 -7.74 -7.02 -9.33
N SER A 66 -7.40 -6.75 -8.07
CA SER A 66 -7.05 -5.42 -7.58
C SER A 66 -5.88 -5.47 -6.59
N LEU A 67 -5.13 -4.38 -6.50
CA LEU A 67 -4.10 -4.16 -5.50
C LEU A 67 -4.46 -2.90 -4.69
N ARG A 68 -4.76 -3.10 -3.42
CA ARG A 68 -4.98 -2.03 -2.44
C ARG A 68 -3.67 -1.67 -1.77
N LEU A 69 -3.38 -0.37 -1.67
CA LEU A 69 -2.23 0.18 -0.96
C LEU A 69 -2.53 1.60 -0.47
N MET A 70 -1.72 2.14 0.44
CA MET A 70 -1.82 3.54 0.84
C MET A 70 -0.71 4.37 0.20
N LEU A 71 -1.10 5.34 -0.63
CA LEU A 71 -0.20 6.30 -1.29
C LEU A 71 -0.56 7.70 -0.82
N ASP A 72 0.45 8.46 -0.41
CA ASP A 72 0.29 9.87 -0.01
C ASP A 72 -0.84 10.07 1.02
N GLY A 73 -0.96 9.12 1.96
CA GLY A 73 -1.97 9.11 3.02
C GLY A 73 -3.38 8.69 2.59
N ARG A 74 -3.56 8.19 1.37
CA ARG A 74 -4.86 7.73 0.83
C ARG A 74 -4.84 6.28 0.42
N VAL A 75 -5.86 5.53 0.83
CA VAL A 75 -6.11 4.19 0.30
C VAL A 75 -6.42 4.30 -1.19
N THR A 76 -5.66 3.56 -1.98
CA THR A 76 -5.73 3.52 -3.45
C THR A 76 -5.89 2.07 -3.87
N ASP A 77 -6.87 1.82 -4.73
CA ASP A 77 -7.09 0.50 -5.34
C ASP A 77 -6.67 0.58 -6.82
N LEU A 78 -5.66 -0.20 -7.20
CA LEU A 78 -5.18 -0.30 -8.58
C LEU A 78 -5.78 -1.55 -9.25
N PRO A 79 -6.46 -1.43 -10.39
CA PRO A 79 -6.95 -2.59 -11.13
C PRO A 79 -5.79 -3.36 -11.75
N ARG A 80 -5.92 -4.69 -11.83
CA ARG A 80 -4.95 -5.55 -12.52
C ARG A 80 -5.00 -5.29 -14.02
N THR A 81 -3.85 -5.06 -14.63
CA THR A 81 -3.69 -4.81 -16.07
C THR A 81 -2.86 -5.89 -16.77
N GLY A 82 -2.13 -6.70 -16.01
CA GLY A 82 -1.34 -7.81 -16.53
C GLY A 82 -1.14 -8.90 -15.48
N ALA A 83 -0.95 -10.13 -15.93
CA ALA A 83 -0.72 -11.29 -15.07
C ALA A 83 0.09 -12.33 -15.83
N GLU A 84 1.07 -12.93 -15.15
CA GLU A 84 1.95 -13.94 -15.73
C GLU A 84 2.09 -15.15 -14.80
N GLY A 85 2.15 -16.33 -15.40
CA GLY A 85 2.25 -17.61 -14.70
C GLY A 85 0.89 -18.19 -14.29
N ASN A 86 0.94 -19.40 -13.73
CA ASN A 86 -0.25 -20.15 -13.34
C ASN A 86 -0.84 -19.61 -12.04
N ALA A 87 -2.14 -19.34 -12.04
CA ALA A 87 -2.82 -18.86 -10.85
C ALA A 87 -2.91 -19.97 -9.78
N THR A 88 -2.52 -19.65 -8.56
CA THR A 88 -2.78 -20.45 -7.36
C THR A 88 -3.80 -19.69 -6.51
N LEU A 89 -4.93 -20.32 -6.21
CA LEU A 89 -6.04 -19.68 -5.48
C LEU A 89 -6.49 -18.35 -6.13
N GLY A 90 -6.41 -18.26 -7.46
CA GLY A 90 -6.82 -17.09 -8.24
C GLY A 90 -5.80 -15.93 -8.31
N LEU A 91 -4.63 -16.06 -7.67
CA LEU A 91 -3.51 -15.11 -7.84
C LEU A 91 -2.38 -15.73 -8.65
N THR A 92 -1.85 -14.97 -9.60
CA THR A 92 -0.66 -15.33 -10.37
C THR A 92 0.61 -14.94 -9.61
N PRO A 93 1.74 -15.64 -9.84
CA PRO A 93 3.01 -15.35 -9.19
C PRO A 93 3.59 -13.99 -9.58
N ALA A 94 3.21 -13.43 -10.73
CA ALA A 94 3.49 -12.06 -11.12
C ALA A 94 2.22 -11.39 -11.64
N ALA A 95 1.96 -10.17 -11.19
CA ALA A 95 0.84 -9.36 -11.66
C ALA A 95 1.20 -7.87 -11.68
N THR A 96 0.70 -7.17 -12.69
CA THR A 96 0.83 -5.71 -12.83
C THR A 96 -0.53 -5.07 -12.58
N TYR A 97 -0.50 -3.96 -11.84
CA TYR A 97 -1.66 -3.15 -11.48
C TYR A 97 -1.36 -1.70 -11.83
N ALA A 98 -2.29 -0.99 -12.46
CA ALA A 98 -2.02 0.37 -12.89
C ALA A 98 -3.27 1.25 -12.95
N ALA A 99 -3.11 2.49 -12.48
CA ALA A 99 -4.06 3.59 -12.65
C ALA A 99 -3.38 4.92 -12.37
N GLY A 100 -3.82 6.00 -13.01
CA GLY A 100 -3.45 7.37 -12.62
C GLY A 100 -1.94 7.67 -12.61
N GLY A 101 -1.16 7.08 -13.52
CA GLY A 101 0.29 7.28 -13.58
C GLY A 101 1.09 6.50 -12.52
N VAL A 102 0.44 5.59 -11.80
CA VAL A 102 1.05 4.63 -10.88
C VAL A 102 1.02 3.25 -11.52
N THR A 103 2.16 2.57 -11.51
CA THR A 103 2.27 1.15 -11.87
C THR A 103 2.86 0.39 -10.70
N ALA A 104 2.19 -0.69 -10.30
CA ALA A 104 2.65 -1.60 -9.27
C ALA A 104 2.82 -3.00 -9.86
N THR A 105 4.00 -3.59 -9.69
CA THR A 105 4.26 -4.99 -10.03
C THR A 105 4.42 -5.76 -8.74
N LEU A 106 3.57 -6.76 -8.55
CA LEU A 106 3.63 -7.67 -7.41
C LEU A 106 4.12 -9.04 -7.89
N THR A 107 5.24 -9.47 -7.33
CA THR A 107 5.75 -10.84 -7.48
C THR A 107 5.60 -11.56 -6.15
N LEU A 108 5.13 -12.80 -6.16
CA LEU A 108 4.89 -13.58 -4.94
C LEU A 108 5.10 -15.08 -5.16
N THR A 109 5.50 -15.75 -4.09
CA THR A 109 5.54 -17.22 -4.00
C THR A 109 4.40 -17.67 -3.11
N ILE A 110 3.56 -18.59 -3.58
CA ILE A 110 2.44 -19.15 -2.81
C ILE A 110 2.78 -20.57 -2.39
N GLU A 111 2.70 -20.82 -1.09
CA GLU A 111 2.88 -22.14 -0.51
C GLU A 111 1.59 -22.63 0.13
N GLN A 112 1.01 -23.70 -0.42
CA GLN A 112 -0.06 -24.41 0.27
C GLN A 112 0.53 -25.19 1.44
N ARG A 113 0.09 -24.88 2.65
CA ARG A 113 0.51 -25.57 3.87
C ARG A 113 -0.66 -26.38 4.40
N ALA A 114 -0.40 -27.63 4.79
CA ALA A 114 -1.44 -28.52 5.31
C ALA A 114 -2.14 -27.96 6.57
N THR A 115 -1.48 -27.05 7.30
CA THR A 115 -2.03 -26.38 8.48
C THR A 115 -2.94 -25.19 8.17
N LEU A 116 -3.03 -24.75 6.91
CA LEU A 116 -3.88 -23.64 6.50
C LEU A 116 -5.12 -24.16 5.78
N THR A 117 -6.29 -23.98 6.40
CA THR A 117 -7.58 -24.24 5.77
C THR A 117 -8.05 -22.98 5.06
N ALA A 118 -8.51 -23.11 3.81
CA ALA A 118 -9.00 -21.99 2.99
C ALA A 118 -7.98 -20.84 2.82
N GLY A 119 -6.72 -21.19 2.56
CA GLY A 119 -5.66 -20.21 2.39
C GLY A 119 -4.32 -20.80 2.01
N ALA A 120 -3.31 -19.95 1.96
CA ALA A 120 -1.93 -20.33 1.70
C ALA A 120 -0.98 -19.36 2.40
N ALA A 121 0.27 -19.78 2.58
CA ALA A 121 1.33 -18.87 3.01
C ALA A 121 1.91 -18.14 1.79
N VAL A 122 2.33 -16.89 2.00
CA VAL A 122 3.12 -16.13 1.05
C VAL A 122 4.45 -15.78 1.74
N PRO A 123 5.42 -16.70 1.78
CA PRO A 123 6.65 -16.48 2.53
C PRO A 123 7.52 -15.37 1.94
N ILE A 124 7.42 -15.17 0.62
CA ILE A 124 8.21 -14.18 -0.12
C ILE A 124 7.29 -13.50 -1.13
N ALA A 125 7.31 -12.18 -1.10
CA ALA A 125 6.75 -11.32 -2.12
C ALA A 125 7.62 -10.06 -2.29
N THR A 126 7.46 -9.40 -3.42
CA THR A 126 8.10 -8.11 -3.70
C THR A 126 7.10 -7.23 -4.40
N LEU A 127 6.91 -6.03 -3.86
CA LEU A 127 6.20 -4.95 -4.51
C LEU A 127 7.23 -4.03 -5.15
N ARG A 128 7.15 -3.87 -6.47
CA ARG A 128 7.78 -2.75 -7.17
C ARG A 128 6.71 -1.70 -7.46
N LEU A 129 7.00 -0.45 -7.16
CA LEU A 129 6.12 0.67 -7.44
C LEU A 129 6.87 1.71 -8.27
N ASP A 130 6.32 2.04 -9.43
CA ASP A 130 6.80 3.07 -10.33
C ASP A 130 5.74 4.19 -10.37
N ARG A 131 6.15 5.44 -10.11
CA ARG A 131 5.29 6.63 -10.15
C ARG A 131 5.91 7.66 -11.09
N ALA A 132 5.10 8.23 -11.98
CA ALA A 132 5.58 9.21 -12.96
C ALA A 132 6.30 10.39 -12.29
N GLY A 133 7.53 10.66 -12.72
CA GLY A 133 8.34 11.77 -12.19
C GLY A 133 8.92 11.52 -10.78
N GLN A 134 8.87 10.30 -10.28
CA GLN A 134 9.41 9.92 -8.96
C GLN A 134 10.28 8.68 -9.04
N ASP A 135 11.03 8.41 -7.97
CA ASP A 135 11.86 7.21 -7.87
C ASP A 135 11.00 5.94 -7.81
N SER A 136 11.48 4.91 -8.50
CA SER A 136 10.97 3.55 -8.35
C SER A 136 11.40 2.98 -7.01
N ILE A 137 10.48 2.29 -6.33
CA ILE A 137 10.77 1.60 -5.08
C ILE A 137 10.53 0.11 -5.22
N ALA A 138 11.32 -0.68 -4.49
CA ALA A 138 11.12 -2.11 -4.34
C ALA A 138 11.06 -2.44 -2.84
N MET A 139 9.97 -3.09 -2.43
CA MET A 139 9.71 -3.43 -1.04
C MET A 139 9.53 -4.94 -0.89
N PRO A 140 10.36 -5.60 -0.08
CA PRO A 140 10.15 -6.99 0.32
C PRO A 140 8.92 -7.12 1.21
N LEU A 141 8.11 -8.14 0.92
CA LEU A 141 6.86 -8.43 1.59
C LEU A 141 6.78 -9.92 1.95
N ALA A 142 5.96 -10.24 2.94
CA ALA A 142 5.53 -11.60 3.25
C ALA A 142 4.12 -11.56 3.86
N GLY A 143 3.41 -12.68 3.87
CA GLY A 143 2.10 -12.71 4.48
C GLY A 143 1.32 -13.98 4.21
N LEU A 144 0.00 -13.80 4.07
CA LEU A 144 -0.96 -14.89 4.01
C LEU A 144 -1.98 -14.63 2.91
N LEU A 145 -2.47 -15.73 2.35
CA LEU A 145 -3.60 -15.79 1.46
C LEU A 145 -4.79 -16.35 2.22
N GLY A 146 -5.91 -15.62 2.21
CA GLY A 146 -7.16 -16.05 2.82
C GLY A 146 -8.28 -16.07 1.80
N CYS A 147 -9.09 -17.12 1.83
CA CYS A 147 -10.17 -17.37 0.88
C CYS A 147 -11.51 -17.52 1.59
N ARG A 148 -12.58 -17.09 0.92
CA ARG A 148 -13.97 -17.33 1.31
C ARG A 148 -14.76 -17.84 0.12
N THR A 149 -15.57 -18.88 0.34
CA THR A 149 -16.45 -19.50 -0.65
C THR A 149 -17.89 -19.07 -0.45
#